data_AF-A0A534UK92-F1
#
_entry.id   AF-A0A534UK92-F1
#
_cell.length_a   1.000
_cell.length_b   1.000
_cell.length_c   1.000
_cell.angle_alpha   90.00
_cell.angle_beta   90.00
_cell.angle_gamma   90.00
#
_symmetry.space_group_name_H-M   'P 1'
#
loop_
_entity.id
_entity.type
_entity.pdbx_description
1 polymer ?
#
loop_
_entity_poly.entity_id
_entity_poly.type
_entity_poly.pdbx_seq_one_letter_code
_entity_poly.pdbx_strand_id
1 'polypeptide(L)'
;MNALHRMEKSDASGWWEKRRKLYNVALVFAGLAAFACYAAVLDHFSCSGPQCRWSPEDTEITLFTIVVQGFGFLFFMGIANLLFRLGALSEELFRRKNWRTWRRTWFALGLFLSVALPFLVPILAALRLGNRH
;
A
#
# COMPACT_ATOMS: atom_id res chain seq x y z
N MET A 1 14.92 -14.27 -35.77
CA MET A 1 14.93 -13.50 -34.50
C MET A 1 13.55 -13.29 -33.85
N ASN A 2 12.42 -13.74 -34.44
CA ASN A 2 11.06 -13.47 -33.93
C ASN A 2 10.43 -14.49 -32.97
N ALA A 3 11.00 -15.68 -32.80
CA ALA A 3 10.44 -16.72 -31.94
C ALA A 3 10.96 -16.63 -30.50
N LEU A 4 12.28 -16.52 -30.34
CA LEU A 4 12.94 -16.40 -29.03
C LEU A 4 12.45 -15.18 -28.24
N HIS A 5 12.31 -14.04 -28.92
CA HIS A 5 11.83 -12.81 -28.27
C HIS A 5 10.36 -12.90 -27.83
N ARG A 6 9.55 -13.68 -28.56
CA ARG A 6 8.14 -13.92 -28.22
C ARG A 6 7.99 -14.83 -27.01
N MET A 7 8.85 -15.87 -26.92
CA MET A 7 8.90 -16.75 -25.75
C MET A 7 9.37 -16.01 -24.50
N GLU A 8 10.43 -15.19 -24.60
CA GLU A 8 10.93 -14.37 -23.49
C GLU A 8 9.86 -13.39 -22.96
N LYS A 9 9.14 -12.71 -23.86
CA LYS A 9 8.04 -11.80 -23.50
C LYS A 9 6.87 -12.54 -22.84
N SER A 10 6.54 -13.74 -23.30
CA SER A 10 5.49 -14.58 -22.69
C SER A 10 5.86 -15.09 -21.29
N ASP A 11 7.14 -15.36 -21.04
CA ASP A 11 7.63 -15.73 -19.71
C ASP A 11 7.62 -14.53 -18.75
N ALA A 12 7.99 -13.34 -19.24
CA ALA A 12 7.92 -12.10 -18.48
C ALA A 12 6.47 -11.75 -18.08
N SER A 13 5.56 -11.68 -19.05
CA SER A 13 4.16 -11.34 -18.80
C SER A 13 3.49 -12.36 -17.88
N GLY A 14 3.73 -13.66 -18.10
CA GLY A 14 3.19 -14.73 -17.26
C GLY A 14 3.70 -14.68 -15.81
N TRP A 15 4.97 -14.29 -15.60
CA TRP A 15 5.55 -14.13 -14.26
C TRP A 15 4.89 -12.99 -13.47
N TRP A 16 4.67 -11.85 -14.13
CA TRP A 16 3.99 -10.70 -13.53
C TRP A 16 2.51 -11.02 -13.29
N GLU A 17 1.78 -11.56 -14.27
CA GLU A 17 0.36 -11.90 -14.09
C GLU A 17 0.09 -12.84 -12.91
N LYS A 18 0.91 -13.89 -12.73
CA LYS A 18 0.77 -14.79 -11.57
C LYS A 18 0.92 -14.08 -10.23
N ARG A 19 1.76 -13.03 -10.16
CA ARG A 19 2.03 -12.28 -8.93
C ARG A 19 1.09 -11.12 -8.69
N ARG A 20 0.34 -10.69 -9.70
CA ARG A 20 -0.65 -9.62 -9.57
C ARG A 20 -1.71 -9.92 -8.50
N LYS A 21 -2.20 -11.16 -8.44
CA LYS A 21 -3.17 -11.57 -7.41
C LYS A 21 -2.57 -11.48 -6.01
N LEU A 22 -1.37 -12.05 -5.81
CA LEU A 22 -0.62 -11.98 -4.55
C LEU A 22 -0.40 -10.53 -4.10
N TYR A 23 -0.01 -9.67 -5.04
CA TYR A 23 0.22 -8.25 -4.79
C TYR A 23 -1.05 -7.52 -4.33
N ASN A 24 -2.17 -7.73 -5.02
CA ASN A 24 -3.46 -7.14 -4.64
C ASN A 24 -3.97 -7.67 -3.30
N VAL A 25 -3.80 -8.96 -3.01
CA VAL A 25 -4.17 -9.54 -1.71
C VAL A 25 -3.35 -8.93 -0.58
N ALA A 26 -2.03 -8.82 -0.75
CA ALA A 26 -1.16 -8.20 0.23
C ALA A 26 -1.54 -6.75 0.53
N LEU A 27 -1.95 -5.99 -0.49
CA LEU A 27 -2.44 -4.62 -0.36
C LEU A 27 -3.74 -4.52 0.45
N VAL A 28 -4.69 -5.42 0.21
CA VAL A 28 -5.95 -5.45 0.98
C VAL A 28 -5.66 -5.69 2.46
N PHE A 29 -4.81 -6.68 2.77
CA PHE A 29 -4.41 -6.94 4.15
C PHE A 29 -3.62 -5.79 4.77
N ALA A 30 -2.74 -5.13 4.00
CA ALA A 30 -2.01 -3.96 4.47
C ALA A 30 -2.95 -2.79 4.81
N GLY A 31 -3.97 -2.54 3.98
CA GLY A 31 -4.99 -1.52 4.25
C GLY A 31 -5.80 -1.82 5.51
N LEU A 32 -6.26 -3.06 5.67
CA LEU A 32 -7.00 -3.49 6.87
C LEU A 32 -6.14 -3.38 8.13
N ALA A 33 -4.87 -3.81 8.06
CA ALA A 33 -3.94 -3.71 9.17
C ALA A 33 -3.64 -2.24 9.54
N ALA A 34 -3.43 -1.38 8.55
CA ALA A 34 -3.19 0.04 8.79
C ALA A 34 -4.41 0.74 9.41
N PHE A 35 -5.63 0.37 8.98
CA PHE A 35 -6.86 0.86 9.61
C PHE A 35 -6.98 0.41 11.07
N ALA A 36 -6.69 -0.86 11.36
CA ALA A 36 -6.66 -1.36 12.73
C ALA A 36 -5.62 -0.63 13.59
N CYS A 37 -4.42 -0.37 13.06
CA CYS A 37 -3.41 0.44 13.73
C CYS A 37 -3.89 1.87 13.99
N TYR A 38 -4.57 2.50 13.02
CA TYR A 38 -5.13 3.83 13.20
C TYR A 38 -6.15 3.87 14.32
N ALA A 39 -7.11 2.94 14.33
CA ALA A 39 -8.09 2.81 15.40
C ALA A 39 -7.43 2.59 16.77
N ALA A 40 -6.42 1.72 16.85
CA ALA A 40 -5.68 1.47 18.10
C ALA A 40 -4.91 2.71 18.60
N VAL A 41 -4.33 3.51 17.69
CA VAL A 41 -3.68 4.78 18.04
C VAL A 41 -4.70 5.76 18.61
N LEU A 42 -5.87 5.90 17.97
CA LEU A 42 -6.92 6.79 18.49
C LEU A 42 -7.39 6.33 19.87
N ASP A 43 -7.65 5.03 20.05
CA ASP A 43 -8.06 4.47 21.34
C ASP A 43 -7.00 4.69 22.43
N HIS A 44 -5.72 4.40 22.13
CA HIS A 44 -4.62 4.55 23.09
C HIS A 44 -4.42 5.99 23.58
N PHE A 45 -4.54 6.98 22.68
CA PHE A 45 -4.36 8.39 23.03
C PHE A 45 -5.67 9.07 23.45
N SER A 46 -6.82 8.40 23.31
CA SER A 46 -8.10 8.88 23.80
C SER A 46 -8.13 8.87 25.33
N CYS A 47 -8.75 9.88 25.91
CA CYS A 47 -8.99 9.93 27.35
C CYS A 47 -10.48 10.20 27.61
N SER A 48 -10.97 9.73 28.75
CA SER A 48 -12.37 9.91 29.17
C SER A 48 -12.42 10.89 30.34
N GLY A 49 -13.04 12.07 30.17
CA GLY A 49 -13.29 12.99 31.28
C GLY A 49 -13.44 14.47 30.90
N PRO A 50 -13.95 15.33 31.81
CA PRO A 50 -14.24 16.75 31.56
C PRO A 50 -13.00 17.62 31.30
N GLN A 51 -11.80 17.12 31.63
CA GLN A 51 -10.50 17.78 31.34
C GLN A 51 -9.89 17.31 30.01
N CYS A 52 -10.54 16.40 29.27
CA CYS A 52 -9.97 15.86 28.04
C CYS A 52 -9.97 16.90 26.94
N ARG A 53 -8.76 17.21 26.45
CA ARG A 53 -8.52 18.07 25.28
C ARG A 53 -8.82 17.36 23.96
N TRP A 54 -9.03 16.03 23.99
CA TRP A 54 -9.33 15.22 22.82
C TRP A 54 -10.31 14.13 23.23
N SER A 55 -11.59 14.33 22.89
CA SER A 55 -12.63 13.32 23.07
C SER A 55 -12.71 12.45 21.81
N PRO A 56 -12.96 11.12 21.90
CA PRO A 56 -13.32 10.32 20.73
C PRO A 56 -14.53 10.88 19.97
N GLU A 57 -15.34 11.73 20.61
CA GLU A 57 -16.44 12.48 19.98
C GLU A 57 -15.96 13.62 19.05
N ASP A 58 -14.75 14.16 19.26
CA ASP A 58 -14.14 15.14 18.33
C ASP A 58 -13.62 14.48 17.05
N THR A 59 -13.47 13.16 17.07
CA THR A 59 -13.04 12.34 15.92
C THR A 59 -14.17 11.37 15.57
N GLU A 60 -15.30 11.93 15.16
CA GLU A 60 -16.39 11.13 14.63
C GLU A 60 -15.87 10.24 13.47
N ILE A 61 -15.77 8.93 13.72
CA ILE A 61 -15.75 7.93 12.65
C ILE A 61 -17.17 7.89 12.08
N THR A 62 -17.56 8.95 11.38
CA THR A 62 -18.81 9.03 10.64
C THR A 62 -18.75 8.14 9.41
N LEU A 63 -19.93 7.81 8.89
CA LEU A 63 -20.05 7.18 7.58
C LEU A 63 -19.24 7.95 6.51
N PHE A 64 -19.14 9.28 6.65
CA PHE A 64 -18.35 10.13 5.78
C PHE A 64 -16.85 9.82 5.83
N THR A 65 -16.25 9.70 7.02
CA THR A 65 -14.82 9.36 7.14
C THR A 65 -14.52 7.94 6.65
N ILE A 66 -15.43 6.99 6.87
CA ILE A 66 -15.31 5.62 6.31
C ILE A 66 -15.33 5.67 4.78
N VAL A 67 -16.25 6.43 4.18
CA VAL A 67 -16.35 6.58 2.72
C VAL A 67 -15.10 7.25 2.14
N VAL A 68 -14.62 8.34 2.76
CA VAL A 68 -13.39 9.04 2.32
C VAL A 68 -12.16 8.14 2.44
N GLN A 69 -12.03 7.37 3.54
CA GLN A 69 -10.95 6.38 3.68
C GLN A 69 -11.06 5.25 2.66
N GLY A 70 -12.29 4.82 2.32
CA GLY A 70 -12.55 3.86 1.24
C GLY A 70 -12.09 4.39 -0.12
N PHE A 71 -12.38 5.65 -0.46
CA PHE A 71 -11.87 6.29 -1.67
C PHE A 71 -10.34 6.43 -1.64
N GLY A 72 -9.75 6.79 -0.50
CA GLY A 72 -8.30 6.81 -0.32
C GLY A 72 -7.67 5.43 -0.56
N PHE A 73 -8.29 4.37 -0.04
CA PHE A 73 -7.85 2.99 -0.26
C PHE A 73 -7.91 2.60 -1.75
N LEU A 74 -9.01 2.92 -2.45
CA LEU A 74 -9.14 2.69 -3.89
C LEU A 74 -8.10 3.48 -4.69
N PHE A 75 -7.81 4.72 -4.30
CA PHE A 75 -6.77 5.54 -4.90
C PHE A 75 -5.38 4.90 -4.73
N PHE A 76 -5.04 4.43 -3.53
CA PHE A 76 -3.78 3.72 -3.28
C PHE A 76 -3.70 2.38 -4.01
N MET A 77 -4.81 1.64 -4.14
CA MET A 77 -4.89 0.46 -5.01
C MET A 77 -4.63 0.81 -6.48
N GLY A 78 -5.09 1.97 -6.94
CA GLY A 78 -4.79 2.51 -8.26
C GLY A 78 -3.30 2.79 -8.45
N ILE A 79 -2.68 3.51 -7.50
CA ILE A 79 -1.23 3.79 -7.50
C ILE A 79 -0.44 2.48 -7.52
N ALA A 80 -0.83 1.51 -6.71
CA ALA A 80 -0.11 0.23 -6.63
C ALA A 80 -0.22 -0.57 -7.94
N ASN A 81 -1.37 -0.53 -8.63
CA ASN A 81 -1.48 -1.08 -9.98
C ASN A 81 -0.59 -0.33 -11.00
N LEU A 82 -0.42 0.98 -10.85
CA LEU A 82 0.45 1.79 -11.70
C LEU A 82 1.93 1.41 -11.47
N LEU A 83 2.37 1.33 -10.21
CA LEU A 83 3.72 0.89 -9.83
C LEU A 83 4.02 -0.52 -10.33
N PHE A 84 3.05 -1.43 -10.24
CA PHE A 84 3.17 -2.78 -10.77
C PHE A 84 3.38 -2.79 -12.30
N ARG A 85 2.63 -1.96 -13.04
CA ARG A 85 2.79 -1.81 -14.49
C ARG A 85 4.13 -1.17 -14.87
N LEU A 86 4.59 -0.18 -14.11
CA LEU A 86 5.90 0.45 -14.30
C LEU A 86 7.04 -0.56 -14.10
N GLY A 87 6.91 -1.49 -13.15
CA GLY A 87 7.86 -2.59 -12.97
C GLY A 87 7.98 -3.47 -14.21
N ALA A 88 6.85 -3.86 -14.81
CA ALA A 88 6.83 -4.64 -16.05
C ALA A 88 7.38 -3.86 -17.27
N LEU A 89 7.05 -2.57 -17.39
CA LEU A 89 7.56 -1.67 -18.44
C LEU A 89 9.08 -1.42 -18.29
N SER A 90 9.59 -1.33 -17.08
CA SER A 90 11.03 -1.14 -16.83
C SER A 90 11.87 -2.31 -17.35
N GLU A 91 11.29 -3.51 -17.35
CA GLU A 91 11.94 -4.72 -17.86
C GLU A 91 12.06 -4.70 -19.38
N GLU A 92 11.04 -4.19 -20.07
CA GLU A 92 11.03 -4.04 -21.53
C GLU A 92 12.05 -2.97 -21.99
N LEU A 93 12.28 -1.93 -21.18
CA LEU A 93 13.18 -0.84 -21.52
C LEU A 93 14.67 -1.15 -21.23
N PHE A 94 15.00 -1.89 -20.16
CA PHE A 94 16.39 -2.01 -19.69
C PHE A 94 17.12 -3.32 -20.02
N ARG A 95 16.50 -4.29 -20.73
CA ARG A 95 17.09 -5.54 -21.26
C ARG A 95 18.37 -6.01 -20.53
N ARG A 96 18.25 -6.35 -19.24
CA ARG A 96 19.41 -6.70 -18.40
C ARG A 96 19.71 -8.21 -18.42
N LYS A 97 21.01 -8.54 -18.38
CA LYS A 97 21.58 -9.91 -18.38
C LYS A 97 21.06 -10.80 -17.22
N ASN A 98 20.63 -10.20 -16.10
CA ASN A 98 20.08 -10.89 -14.92
C ASN A 98 18.61 -10.48 -14.64
N TRP A 99 17.72 -10.83 -15.57
CA TRP A 99 16.28 -10.55 -15.52
C TRP A 99 15.59 -11.11 -14.25
N ARG A 100 15.96 -12.30 -13.76
CA ARG A 100 15.35 -12.90 -12.54
C ARG A 100 15.53 -12.06 -11.29
N THR A 101 16.75 -11.60 -11.04
CA THR A 101 17.08 -10.81 -9.84
C THR A 101 16.40 -9.44 -9.93
N TRP A 102 16.41 -8.83 -11.12
CA TRP A 102 15.73 -7.56 -11.38
C TRP A 102 14.21 -7.63 -11.11
N ARG A 103 13.53 -8.65 -11.66
CA ARG A 103 12.09 -8.88 -11.43
C ARG A 103 11.77 -8.98 -9.93
N ARG A 104 12.56 -9.74 -9.17
CA ARG A 104 12.37 -9.90 -7.73
C ARG A 104 12.58 -8.59 -6.96
N THR A 105 13.64 -7.84 -7.25
CA THR A 105 13.93 -6.59 -6.55
C THR A 105 12.86 -5.53 -6.80
N TRP A 106 12.45 -5.33 -8.05
CA TRP A 106 11.40 -4.35 -8.38
C TRP A 106 10.03 -4.74 -7.85
N PHE A 107 9.68 -6.02 -7.90
CA PHE A 107 8.47 -6.51 -7.27
C PHE A 107 8.49 -6.28 -5.75
N ALA A 108 9.61 -6.60 -5.08
CA ALA A 108 9.76 -6.41 -3.64
C ALA A 108 9.72 -4.93 -3.25
N LEU A 109 10.40 -4.04 -3.98
CA LEU A 109 10.37 -2.60 -3.73
C LEU A 109 8.98 -2.02 -3.95
N GLY A 110 8.34 -2.35 -5.07
CA GLY A 110 6.99 -1.90 -5.37
C GLY A 110 5.97 -2.42 -4.36
N LEU A 111 6.13 -3.65 -3.87
CA LEU A 111 5.26 -4.23 -2.84
C LEU A 111 5.51 -3.55 -1.50
N PHE A 112 6.77 -3.40 -1.10
CA PHE A 112 7.14 -2.74 0.15
C PHE A 112 6.60 -1.31 0.21
N LEU A 113 6.84 -0.50 -0.83
CA LEU A 113 6.33 0.87 -0.90
C LEU A 113 4.81 0.91 -0.80
N SER A 114 4.12 0.02 -1.52
CA SER A 114 2.66 0.04 -1.55
C SER A 114 2.04 -0.51 -0.25
N VAL A 115 2.72 -1.42 0.44
CA VAL A 115 2.32 -1.92 1.76
C VAL A 115 2.64 -0.92 2.87
N ALA A 116 3.75 -0.18 2.76
CA ALA A 116 4.15 0.83 3.74
C ALA A 116 3.27 2.09 3.67
N LEU A 117 2.77 2.43 2.48
CA LEU A 117 2.00 3.65 2.26
C LEU A 117 0.77 3.80 3.17
N PRO A 118 -0.10 2.78 3.33
CA PRO A 118 -1.23 2.82 4.25
C PRO A 118 -0.84 3.14 5.70
N PHE A 119 0.36 2.73 6.15
CA PHE A 119 0.82 2.94 7.52
C PHE A 119 1.33 4.36 7.79
N LEU A 120 1.56 5.19 6.75
CA LEU A 120 1.91 6.60 6.96
C LEU A 120 0.82 7.34 7.75
N VAL A 121 -0.46 7.01 7.52
CA VAL A 121 -1.60 7.66 8.18
C VAL A 121 -1.59 7.39 9.70
N PRO A 122 -1.58 6.14 10.20
CA PRO A 122 -1.49 5.88 11.64
C PRO A 122 -0.20 6.39 12.27
N ILE A 123 0.95 6.32 11.57
CA ILE A 123 2.22 6.85 12.10
C ILE A 123 2.14 8.37 12.30
N LEU A 124 1.63 9.11 11.33
CA LEU A 124 1.46 10.57 11.44
C LEU A 124 0.44 10.93 12.53
N ALA A 125 -0.64 10.15 12.67
CA ALA A 125 -1.60 10.33 13.75
C ALA A 125 -0.94 10.13 15.13
N ALA A 126 -0.15 9.07 15.29
CA ALA A 126 0.57 8.79 16.53
C ALA A 126 1.58 9.90 16.88
N LEU A 127 2.37 10.38 15.91
CA LEU A 127 3.30 11.48 16.12
C LEU A 127 2.60 12.79 16.52
N ARG A 128 1.48 13.10 15.86
CA ARG A 128 0.70 14.31 16.15
C ARG A 128 0.06 14.26 17.53
N LEU A 129 -0.47 13.11 17.94
CA LEU A 129 -1.11 12.93 19.24
C LEU A 129 -0.07 12.81 20.36
N GLY A 130 1.04 12.11 20.13
CA GLY A 130 2.15 12.00 21.07
C GLY A 130 2.84 13.33 21.37
N ASN A 131 2.94 14.25 20.41
CA ASN A 131 3.45 15.61 20.65
C ASN A 131 2.48 16.53 21.41
N ARG A 132 1.23 16.11 21.61
CA ARG A 132 0.18 16.89 22.30
C ARG A 132 -0.12 16.40 23.71
N HIS A 133 0.37 15.23 24.08
CA HIS A 133 0.49 14.75 25.46
C HIS A 133 1.79 15.27 26.07
#